data_AF-A0A4W5L3R1-F1
#
_entry.id   AF-A0A4W5L3R1-F1
#
_cell.length_a   1.000
_cell.length_b   1.000
_cell.length_c   1.000
_cell.angle_alpha   90.00
_cell.angle_beta   90.00
_cell.angle_gamma   90.00
#
_symmetry.space_group_name_H-M   'P 1'
#
loop_
_entity.id
_entity.type
_entity.pdbx_description
1 polymer ?
#
loop_
_entity_poly.entity_id
_entity_poly.type
_entity_poly.pdbx_seq_one_letter_code
_entity_poly.pdbx_strand_id
1 'polypeptide(L)'
;SPNPFSPSILFSLSPRCLSNSEDDRHILSLHVDRDTHSVYVAFSSCVVRMPLSRCERHTNCHKSCIASRDPYCGWMPHGACERILPGV
;
A
#
# COMPACT_ATOMS: atom_id res chain seq x y z
N SER A 1 -22.40 -24.56 -16.56
CA SER A 1 -21.09 -24.02 -16.97
C SER A 1 -21.08 -22.53 -16.69
N PRO A 2 -20.26 -22.00 -15.76
CA PRO A 2 -20.32 -20.58 -15.42
C PRO A 2 -19.54 -19.72 -16.43
N ASN A 3 -20.08 -18.54 -16.75
CA ASN A 3 -19.56 -17.63 -17.77
C ASN A 3 -18.34 -16.83 -17.27
N PRO A 4 -17.25 -16.70 -18.05
CA PRO A 4 -16.04 -16.00 -17.65
C PRO A 4 -16.16 -14.46 -17.62
N PHE A 5 -17.35 -13.90 -17.86
CA PHE A 5 -17.65 -12.46 -17.79
C PHE A 5 -18.65 -12.10 -16.66
N SER A 6 -18.82 -12.97 -15.66
CA SER A 6 -19.74 -12.71 -14.54
C SER A 6 -19.13 -11.73 -13.51
N PRO A 7 -19.77 -10.58 -13.20
CA PRO A 7 -19.23 -9.55 -12.31
C PRO A 7 -19.12 -9.94 -10.82
N SER A 8 -19.68 -11.08 -10.39
CA SER A 8 -19.50 -11.62 -9.03
C SER A 8 -18.12 -12.28 -8.80
N ILE A 9 -17.41 -12.63 -9.88
CA ILE A 9 -16.10 -13.31 -9.88
C ILE A 9 -14.93 -12.30 -9.93
N LEU A 10 -15.20 -11.10 -10.44
CA LEU A 10 -14.20 -10.03 -10.62
C LEU A 10 -14.03 -9.17 -9.36
N PHE A 11 -15.05 -9.16 -8.48
CA PHE A 11 -15.28 -8.09 -7.53
C PHE A 11 -16.36 -8.54 -6.51
N SER A 12 -16.02 -9.33 -5.48
CA SER A 12 -16.71 -9.20 -4.15
C SER A 12 -16.26 -7.93 -3.41
N LEU A 13 -15.68 -7.01 -4.18
CA LEU A 13 -15.52 -5.58 -3.99
C LEU A 13 -14.69 -5.26 -2.76
N SER A 14 -13.38 -5.17 -3.01
CA SER A 14 -12.51 -4.25 -2.31
C SER A 14 -13.32 -2.96 -1.88
N PRO A 15 -13.09 -2.28 -0.73
CA PRO A 15 -12.62 -0.93 -0.96
C PRO A 15 -11.29 -1.05 -1.65
N ARG A 16 -10.48 -2.08 -1.40
CA ARG A 16 -9.80 -2.69 -0.24
C ARG A 16 -10.50 -3.40 0.98
N CYS A 17 -11.60 -4.15 0.79
CA CYS A 17 -12.28 -5.21 1.59
C CYS A 17 -13.59 -4.84 2.32
N LEU A 18 -14.76 -5.30 1.82
CA LEU A 18 -16.07 -5.06 2.44
C LEU A 18 -16.17 -5.87 3.75
N SER A 19 -15.92 -5.23 4.89
CA SER A 19 -16.10 -5.83 6.22
C SER A 19 -17.57 -5.75 6.62
N ASN A 20 -18.22 -6.91 6.77
CA ASN A 20 -19.58 -7.00 7.32
C ASN A 20 -19.55 -7.51 8.78
N SER A 21 -18.43 -8.09 9.23
CA SER A 21 -18.18 -8.56 10.60
C SER A 21 -16.84 -8.04 11.16
N GLU A 22 -16.68 -8.04 12.49
CA GLU A 22 -15.42 -7.63 13.14
C GLU A 22 -14.25 -8.56 12.79
N ASP A 23 -14.54 -9.86 12.62
CA ASP A 23 -13.56 -10.87 12.19
C ASP A 23 -12.94 -10.53 10.82
N ASP A 24 -13.68 -9.88 9.93
CA ASP A 24 -13.18 -9.49 8.60
C ASP A 24 -12.13 -8.38 8.63
N ARG A 25 -11.94 -7.72 9.78
CA ARG A 25 -10.89 -6.72 9.98
C ARG A 25 -9.62 -7.30 10.57
N HIS A 26 -9.63 -8.57 10.96
CA HIS A 26 -8.47 -9.19 11.56
C HIS A 26 -7.41 -9.47 10.50
N ILE A 27 -6.19 -8.96 10.73
CA ILE A 27 -5.05 -9.22 9.86
C ILE A 27 -4.60 -10.66 10.11
N LEU A 28 -4.66 -11.49 9.08
CA LEU A 28 -4.20 -12.88 9.13
C LEU A 28 -2.71 -12.97 8.84
N SER A 29 -2.22 -12.20 7.87
CA SER A 29 -0.79 -12.17 7.54
C SER A 29 -0.38 -10.86 6.86
N LEU A 30 0.93 -10.60 6.95
CA LEU A 30 1.61 -9.47 6.35
C LEU A 30 2.79 -9.98 5.54
N HIS A 31 2.90 -9.55 4.29
CA HIS A 31 4.03 -9.88 3.42
C HIS A 31 4.62 -8.60 2.82
N VAL A 32 5.93 -8.41 3.00
CA VAL A 32 6.66 -7.27 2.45
C VAL A 32 7.40 -7.73 1.21
N ASP A 33 6.98 -7.22 0.06
CA ASP A 33 7.63 -7.42 -1.22
C ASP A 33 8.59 -6.25 -1.47
N ARG A 34 9.89 -6.54 -1.38
CA ARG A 34 10.95 -5.54 -1.58
C ARG A 34 11.14 -5.19 -3.06
N ASP A 35 10.84 -6.11 -3.96
CA ASP A 35 11.03 -5.93 -5.40
C ASP A 35 9.96 -4.99 -5.96
N THR A 36 8.70 -5.16 -5.54
CA THR A 36 7.60 -4.26 -5.95
C THR A 36 7.34 -3.12 -4.95
N HIS A 37 8.20 -2.98 -3.92
CA HIS A 37 8.16 -1.95 -2.88
C HIS A 37 6.75 -1.78 -2.26
N SER A 38 6.14 -2.91 -1.92
CA SER A 38 4.75 -2.98 -1.50
C SER A 38 4.56 -3.96 -0.35
N VAL A 39 3.54 -3.69 0.45
CA VAL A 39 3.09 -4.55 1.53
C VAL A 39 1.75 -5.14 1.15
N TYR A 40 1.65 -6.46 1.26
CA TYR A 40 0.43 -7.21 1.10
C TYR A 40 -0.11 -7.53 2.50
N VAL A 41 -1.39 -7.23 2.72
CA VAL A 41 -2.10 -7.50 3.97
C VAL A 41 -3.23 -8.46 3.67
N ALA A 42 -3.21 -9.64 4.27
CA ALA A 42 -4.26 -10.63 4.12
C ALA A 42 -5.26 -10.54 5.27
N PHE A 43 -6.53 -10.55 4.92
CA PHE A 43 -7.68 -10.66 5.81
C PHE A 43 -8.44 -11.97 5.48
N SER A 44 -9.42 -12.34 6.30
CA SER A 44 -10.28 -13.51 6.05
C SER A 44 -11.01 -13.44 4.70
N SER A 45 -11.37 -12.24 4.27
CA SER A 45 -12.22 -12.01 3.11
C SER A 45 -11.47 -11.52 1.87
N CYS A 46 -10.18 -11.17 1.97
CA CYS A 46 -9.46 -10.49 0.89
C CYS A 46 -7.94 -10.34 1.14
N VAL A 47 -7.21 -9.86 0.12
CA VAL A 47 -5.82 -9.40 0.25
C VAL A 47 -5.68 -8.00 -0.34
N VAL A 48 -4.98 -7.11 0.37
CA VAL A 48 -4.78 -5.71 -0.01
C VAL A 48 -3.30 -5.44 -0.26
N ARG A 49 -2.97 -4.89 -1.43
CA ARG A 49 -1.62 -4.37 -1.74
C ARG A 49 -1.54 -2.88 -1.41
N MET A 50 -0.52 -2.44 -0.70
CA MET A 50 -0.28 -1.03 -0.36
C MET A 50 1.19 -0.67 -0.63
N PRO A 51 1.50 0.56 -1.06
CA PRO A 51 2.89 0.99 -1.22
C PRO A 51 3.58 1.06 0.16
N LEU A 52 4.83 0.60 0.23
CA LEU A 52 5.60 0.55 1.47
C LEU A 52 5.97 1.96 1.97
N SER A 53 6.12 2.93 1.06
CA SER A 53 6.33 4.35 1.37
C SER A 53 5.32 5.23 0.64
N ARG A 54 5.04 6.41 1.22
CA ARG A 54 4.06 7.38 0.67
C ARG A 54 4.66 8.78 0.63
N CYS A 55 5.86 8.89 0.06
CA CYS A 55 6.63 10.14 -0.01
C CYS A 55 5.87 11.26 -0.75
N GLU A 56 4.99 10.89 -1.69
CA GLU A 56 4.12 11.82 -2.44
C GLU A 56 3.19 12.66 -1.55
N ARG A 57 2.96 12.26 -0.28
CA ARG A 57 2.20 13.10 0.66
C ARG A 57 2.97 14.36 1.10
N HIS A 58 4.27 14.39 0.86
CA HIS A 58 5.19 15.44 1.30
C HIS A 58 5.93 16.10 0.12
N THR A 59 5.49 15.87 -1.13
CA THR A 59 6.24 16.23 -2.36
C THR A 59 6.80 17.64 -2.31
N ASN A 60 5.99 18.64 -1.95
CA ASN A 60 6.37 20.04 -2.12
C ASN A 60 6.86 20.72 -0.83
N CYS A 61 7.10 19.96 0.25
CA CYS A 61 7.48 20.54 1.53
C CYS A 61 8.67 19.81 2.15
N HIS A 62 9.83 20.47 2.10
CA HIS A 62 11.08 19.96 2.70
C HIS A 62 10.92 19.60 4.18
N LYS A 63 10.35 20.52 4.98
CA LYS A 63 10.15 20.28 6.42
C LYS A 63 9.28 19.06 6.68
N SER A 64 8.21 18.87 5.90
CA SER A 64 7.29 17.73 6.06
C SER A 64 7.94 16.42 5.61
N CYS A 65 8.73 16.45 4.53
CA CYS A 65 9.50 15.31 4.04
C CYS A 65 10.48 14.80 5.10
N ILE A 66 11.31 15.69 5.66
CA ILE A 66 12.30 15.32 6.69
C ILE A 66 11.61 14.93 8.01
N ALA A 67 10.52 15.60 8.39
CA ALA A 67 9.77 15.27 9.59
C ALA A 67 9.07 13.91 9.52
N SER A 68 8.83 13.35 8.32
CA SER A 68 8.23 12.02 8.17
C SER A 68 9.09 10.92 8.80
N ARG A 69 10.42 11.09 8.83
CA ARG A 69 11.40 10.09 9.28
C ARG A 69 11.17 8.70 8.65
N ASP A 70 10.60 8.67 7.44
CA ASP A 70 10.40 7.46 6.65
C ASP A 70 11.75 7.07 6.00
N PRO A 71 12.33 5.90 6.30
CA PRO A 71 13.62 5.47 5.76
C PRO A 71 13.62 5.29 4.24
N TYR A 72 12.45 5.24 3.62
CA TYR A 72 12.29 5.14 2.16
C TYR A 72 12.03 6.49 1.50
N CYS A 73 11.95 7.61 2.23
CA CYS A 73 11.71 8.94 1.67
C CYS A 73 12.89 9.88 1.89
N GLY A 74 13.20 10.69 0.88
CA GLY A 74 14.27 11.69 0.92
C GLY A 74 13.91 12.95 0.13
N TRP A 75 14.48 14.08 0.54
CA TRP A 75 14.34 15.33 -0.20
C TRP A 75 15.37 15.41 -1.32
N MET A 76 14.91 15.61 -2.54
CA MET A 76 15.75 15.61 -3.74
C MET A 76 16.11 17.05 -4.17
N PRO A 77 17.25 17.25 -4.88
CA PRO A 77 17.72 18.59 -5.26
C PRO A 77 16.76 19.40 -6.14
N HIS A 78 15.90 18.72 -6.91
CA HIS A 78 14.85 19.35 -7.72
C HIS A 78 13.62 19.81 -6.92
N GLY A 79 13.70 19.74 -5.59
CA GLY A 79 12.70 20.33 -4.70
C GLY A 79 11.48 19.44 -4.46
N ALA A 80 11.64 18.13 -4.55
CA ALA A 80 10.57 17.16 -4.31
C ALA A 80 10.96 16.12 -3.24
N CYS A 81 9.99 15.69 -2.44
CA CYS A 81 10.12 14.52 -1.58
C CYS A 81 9.83 13.25 -2.40
N GLU A 82 10.83 12.38 -2.54
CA GLU A 82 10.72 11.18 -3.37
C GLU A 82 11.21 9.95 -2.63
N ARG A 83 10.95 8.79 -3.25
CA ARG A 83 11.39 7.51 -2.72
C ARG A 83 12.89 7.30 -2.96
N ILE A 84 13.62 6.96 -1.91
CA ILE A 84 15.04 6.60 -1.96
C ILE A 84 15.23 5.08 -1.79
N LEU A 85 16.34 4.54 -2.30
CA LEU A 85 16.72 3.14 -2.10
C LEU A 85 17.60 3.04 -0.84
N PRO A 86 17.18 2.32 0.21
CA PRO A 86 18.01 2.13 1.40
C PRO A 86 19.18 1.18 1.09
N GLY A 87 20.40 1.61 1.40
CA GLY A 87 21.61 0.78 1.28
C GLY A 87 22.47 1.01 0.03
N VAL A 88 22.40 2.20 -0.57
CA VAL A 88 23.49 2.72 -1.42
C VAL A 88 24.46 3.50 -0.54
#